data_AF-A0A540LZQ6-F1
#
_entry.id   AF-A0A540LZQ6-F1
#
_cell.length_a   1.000
_cell.length_b   1.000
_cell.length_c   1.000
_cell.angle_alpha   90.00
_cell.angle_beta   90.00
_cell.angle_gamma   90.00
#
_symmetry.space_group_name_H-M   'P 1'
#
loop_
_entity.id
_entity.type
_entity.pdbx_description
1 polymer ?
#
loop_
_entity_poly.entity_id
_entity_poly.type
_entity_poly.pdbx_seq_one_letter_code
_entity_poly.pdbx_strand_id
1 'polypeptide(L)'
;MIISLEITTLMMQVRAQLAALGAPIVGDSMYMPAAVADMASPGRNPFGKYKKHYTHVTDKEVAIEEWSAQHGKEPGVVIGLQACQISWDDGKYTFEAGAPWWRCQ
;
A
#
# COMPACT_ATOMS: atom_id res chain seq x y z
N MET A 1 -2.14 5.99 15.13
CA MET A 1 -1.19 6.52 14.14
C MET A 1 -1.97 7.49 13.26
N ILE A 2 -1.77 8.78 13.45
CA ILE A 2 -2.27 9.82 12.53
C ILE A 2 -1.12 10.08 11.58
N ILE A 3 -1.32 9.85 10.29
CA ILE A 3 -0.31 10.16 9.28
C ILE A 3 -0.73 11.49 8.66
N SER A 4 -0.05 12.57 9.06
CA SER A 4 -0.20 13.87 8.41
C SER A 4 0.66 13.85 7.15
N LEU A 5 0.03 13.58 6.02
CA LEU A 5 0.62 13.70 4.68
C LEU A 5 -0.08 14.86 3.98
N GLU A 6 0.70 15.80 3.43
CA GLU A 6 0.19 16.64 2.36
C GLU A 6 -0.15 15.70 1.19
N ILE A 7 -1.45 15.47 0.99
CA ILE A 7 -1.94 14.72 -0.14
C ILE A 7 -1.71 15.61 -1.35
N THR A 8 -0.65 15.32 -2.11
CA THR A 8 -0.52 15.87 -3.46
C THR A 8 -1.62 15.24 -4.31
N THR A 9 -1.97 15.82 -5.46
CA THR A 9 -3.06 15.36 -6.33
C THR A 9 -2.87 13.93 -6.90
N LEU A 10 -1.80 13.24 -6.51
CA LEU A 10 -1.52 11.87 -6.92
C LEU A 10 -2.51 10.88 -6.28
N MET A 11 -3.20 10.15 -7.14
CA MET A 11 -4.14 9.11 -6.75
C MET A 11 -3.47 8.04 -5.86
N MET A 12 -4.12 7.69 -4.75
CA MET A 12 -3.70 6.63 -3.81
C MET A 12 -2.31 6.79 -3.18
N GLN A 13 -1.75 8.01 -3.14
CA GLN A 13 -0.40 8.28 -2.64
C GLN A 13 -0.13 7.64 -1.26
N VAL A 14 -1.04 7.81 -0.30
CA VAL A 14 -0.88 7.28 1.08
C VAL A 14 -0.75 5.76 1.08
N ARG A 15 -1.59 5.06 0.31
CA ARG A 15 -1.59 3.59 0.21
C ARG A 15 -0.28 3.06 -0.35
N ALA A 16 0.19 3.66 -1.45
CA ALA A 16 1.41 3.27 -2.12
C ALA A 16 2.66 3.57 -1.27
N GLN A 17 2.72 4.75 -0.64
CA GLN A 17 3.85 5.14 0.21
C GLN A 17 4.00 4.23 1.43
N LEU A 18 2.88 3.93 2.11
CA LEU A 18 2.88 3.02 3.25
C LEU A 18 3.30 1.60 2.87
N ALA A 19 2.81 1.09 1.75
CA ALA A 19 3.23 -0.21 1.23
C ALA A 19 4.72 -0.24 0.89
N ALA A 20 5.26 0.81 0.27
CA ALA A 20 6.69 0.92 -0.05
C ALA A 20 7.59 1.01 1.20
N LEU A 21 7.05 1.49 2.32
CA LEU A 21 7.72 1.50 3.62
C LEU A 21 7.62 0.16 4.38
N GLY A 22 7.00 -0.87 3.79
CA GLY A 22 6.77 -2.15 4.46
C GLY A 22 5.70 -2.09 5.54
N ALA A 23 4.79 -1.11 5.47
CA ALA A 23 3.68 -0.93 6.40
C ALA A 23 2.34 -0.79 5.64
N PRO A 24 1.96 -1.76 4.78
CA PRO A 24 0.75 -1.65 3.97
C PRO A 24 -0.52 -1.53 4.84
N ILE A 25 -1.53 -0.84 4.32
CA ILE A 25 -2.82 -0.69 4.99
C ILE A 25 -3.57 -2.02 4.96
N VAL A 26 -4.12 -2.42 6.12
CA VAL A 26 -4.96 -3.61 6.25
C VAL A 26 -6.20 -3.49 5.37
N GLY A 27 -6.53 -4.55 4.63
CA GLY A 27 -7.68 -4.56 3.72
C GLY A 27 -7.42 -3.88 2.38
N ASP A 28 -6.19 -3.41 2.11
CA ASP A 28 -5.82 -2.86 0.80
C ASP A 28 -5.53 -4.00 -0.19
N SER A 29 -6.49 -4.35 -1.03
CA SER A 29 -6.33 -5.43 -2.02
C SER A 29 -5.28 -5.14 -3.10
N MET A 30 -4.93 -3.87 -3.33
CA MET A 30 -4.04 -3.49 -4.42
C MET A 30 -2.58 -3.54 -4.01
N TYR A 31 -2.24 -2.98 -2.85
CA TYR A 31 -0.84 -2.80 -2.45
C TYR A 31 -0.40 -3.76 -1.32
N MET A 32 -1.31 -4.21 -0.46
CA MET A 32 -0.97 -5.08 0.66
C MET A 32 -0.39 -6.43 0.22
N PRO A 33 -0.96 -7.17 -0.75
CA PRO A 33 -0.45 -8.49 -1.15
C PRO A 33 1.02 -8.47 -1.58
N ALA A 34 1.37 -7.51 -2.45
CA ALA A 34 2.72 -7.35 -2.97
C ALA A 34 3.71 -6.91 -1.87
N ALA A 35 3.31 -5.98 -0.99
CA ALA A 35 4.15 -5.53 0.11
C ALA A 35 4.41 -6.65 1.12
N VAL A 36 3.38 -7.42 1.51
CA VAL A 36 3.51 -8.57 2.41
C VAL A 36 4.42 -9.64 1.80
N ALA A 37 4.27 -9.95 0.51
CA ALA A 37 5.14 -10.90 -0.18
C ALA A 37 6.61 -10.45 -0.19
N ASP A 38 6.87 -9.17 -0.46
CA ASP A 38 8.23 -8.62 -0.44
C ASP A 38 8.83 -8.59 0.97
N MET A 39 8.04 -8.30 1.99
CA MET A 39 8.47 -8.38 3.40
C MET A 39 8.79 -9.81 3.83
N ALA A 40 7.98 -10.79 3.40
CA ALA A 40 8.16 -12.19 3.75
C ALA A 40 9.33 -12.85 2.99
N SER A 41 9.58 -12.41 1.75
CA SER A 41 10.64 -12.91 0.89
C SER A 41 11.42 -11.78 0.21
N PRO A 42 12.26 -11.05 0.96
CA PRO A 42 13.01 -9.93 0.42
C PRO A 42 13.87 -10.32 -0.79
N GLY A 43 13.88 -9.47 -1.83
CA GLY A 43 14.68 -9.69 -3.03
C GLY A 43 14.08 -10.63 -4.07
N ARG A 44 12.87 -11.17 -3.82
CA ARG A 44 12.10 -11.89 -4.85
C ARG A 44 11.30 -10.96 -5.76
N ASN A 45 10.99 -9.75 -5.31
CA ASN A 45 10.30 -8.76 -6.13
C ASN A 45 11.18 -8.32 -7.33
N PRO A 46 10.80 -8.63 -8.58
CA PRO A 46 11.59 -8.29 -9.77
C PRO A 46 11.59 -6.79 -10.08
N PHE A 47 10.72 -6.01 -9.43
CA PHE A 47 10.62 -4.55 -9.54
C PHE A 47 11.14 -3.81 -8.31
N GLY A 48 11.47 -4.54 -7.24
CA GLY A 48 11.88 -3.97 -5.97
C GLY A 48 13.27 -3.36 -5.98
N LYS A 49 13.62 -2.68 -4.88
CA LYS A 49 14.94 -2.05 -4.69
C LYS A 49 16.09 -3.07 -4.80
N TYR A 50 15.84 -4.31 -4.39
CA TYR A 50 16.81 -5.42 -4.39
C TYR A 50 16.61 -6.37 -5.57
N LYS A 51 16.00 -5.90 -6.68
CA LYS A 51 15.75 -6.72 -7.86
C LYS A 51 17.03 -7.36 -8.39
N LYS A 52 16.91 -8.62 -8.79
CA LYS A 52 17.95 -9.31 -9.55
C LYS A 52 18.11 -8.67 -10.93
N HIS A 53 19.34 -8.70 -11.45
CA HIS A 53 19.60 -8.35 -12.84
C HIS A 53 19.39 -9.61 -13.68
N TYR A 54 18.36 -9.58 -14.53
CA TYR A 54 18.02 -10.68 -15.42
C TYR A 54 18.81 -10.55 -16.72
N THR A 55 19.47 -11.62 -17.15
CA THR A 55 20.23 -11.68 -18.41
C THR A 55 19.33 -11.99 -19.61
N HIS A 56 18.23 -12.72 -19.38
CA HIS A 56 17.23 -13.05 -20.39
C HIS A 56 15.84 -12.54 -20.00
N VAL A 57 15.03 -12.18 -21.00
CA VAL A 57 13.64 -11.74 -20.80
C VAL A 57 12.80 -12.85 -20.19
N THR A 58 13.02 -14.10 -20.62
CA THR A 58 12.36 -15.30 -20.09
C THR A 58 12.58 -15.46 -18.59
N ASP A 59 13.79 -15.21 -18.09
CA ASP A 59 14.10 -15.35 -16.66
C ASP A 59 13.37 -14.29 -15.82
N LYS A 60 13.16 -13.10 -16.40
CA LYS A 60 12.39 -12.03 -15.77
C LYS A 60 10.90 -12.38 -15.74
N GLU A 61 10.36 -12.95 -16.81
CA GLU A 61 8.97 -13.39 -16.89
C GLU A 61 8.68 -14.47 -15.84
N VAL A 62 9.54 -15.49 -15.73
CA VAL A 62 9.46 -16.51 -14.68
C VAL A 62 9.48 -15.89 -13.29
N ALA A 63 10.38 -14.95 -13.03
CA ALA A 63 10.43 -14.27 -11.72
C ALA A 63 9.19 -13.42 -11.42
N ILE A 64 8.54 -12.84 -12.44
CA ILE A 64 7.28 -12.10 -12.28
C ILE A 64 6.14 -13.06 -11.91
N GLU A 65 6.06 -14.22 -12.56
CA GLU A 65 5.06 -15.25 -12.25
C GLU A 65 5.26 -15.82 -10.83
N GLU A 66 6.49 -16.18 -10.48
CA GLU A 66 6.85 -16.68 -9.14
C GLU A 66 6.57 -15.66 -8.04
N TRP A 67 6.83 -14.37 -8.30
CA TRP A 67 6.52 -13.31 -7.36
C TRP A 67 5.02 -13.08 -7.23
N SER A 68 4.28 -13.05 -8.35
CA SER A 68 2.83 -12.87 -8.35
C SER A 68 2.10 -14.02 -7.64
N ALA A 69 2.62 -15.25 -7.72
CA ALA A 69 2.10 -16.41 -7.00
C ALA A 69 2.18 -16.26 -5.46
N GLN A 70 3.06 -15.38 -4.94
CA GLN A 70 3.22 -15.15 -3.50
C GLN A 70 2.25 -14.11 -2.94
N HIS A 71 1.54 -13.36 -3.78
CA HIS A 71 0.59 -12.33 -3.33
C HIS A 71 -0.57 -12.92 -2.51
N GLY A 72 -0.83 -14.23 -2.61
CA GLY A 72 -1.87 -14.88 -1.83
C GLY A 72 -3.28 -14.44 -2.24
N LYS A 73 -4.24 -14.59 -1.33
CA LYS A 73 -5.64 -14.23 -1.59
C LYS A 73 -5.89 -12.76 -1.31
N GLU A 74 -6.88 -12.20 -1.99
CA GLU A 74 -7.38 -10.86 -1.71
C GLU A 74 -7.81 -10.74 -0.23
N PRO A 75 -7.52 -9.62 0.45
CA PRO A 75 -7.97 -9.39 1.81
C PRO A 75 -9.51 -9.47 1.90
N GLY A 76 -10.02 -10.29 2.82
CA GLY A 76 -11.47 -10.44 3.06
C GLY A 76 -12.11 -9.33 3.91
N VAL A 77 -11.37 -8.24 4.18
CA VAL A 77 -11.80 -7.11 5.02
C VAL A 77 -11.70 -5.82 4.25
N VAL A 78 -12.56 -4.85 4.58
CA VAL A 78 -12.56 -3.52 3.98
C VAL A 78 -11.28 -2.76 4.36
N ILE A 79 -10.82 -1.87 3.48
CA ILE A 79 -9.63 -1.05 3.71
C ILE A 79 -9.73 -0.19 4.98
N GLY A 80 -8.76 -0.35 5.87
CA GLY A 80 -8.62 0.40 7.12
C GLY A 80 -8.03 1.79 6.92
N LEU A 81 -8.59 2.58 5.99
CA LEU A 81 -8.16 3.95 5.70
C LEU A 81 -9.35 4.91 5.78
N GLN A 82 -9.17 6.00 6.53
CA GLN A 82 -10.15 7.07 6.67
C GLN A 82 -9.40 8.40 6.78
N ALA A 83 -9.84 9.42 6.04
CA ALA A 83 -9.37 10.78 6.24
C ALA A 83 -9.86 11.29 7.61
N CYS A 84 -8.95 11.73 8.48
CA CYS A 84 -9.31 12.23 9.81
C CYS A 84 -9.81 13.67 9.79
N GLN A 85 -9.36 14.46 8.82
CA GLN A 85 -9.72 15.86 8.66
C GLN A 85 -9.64 16.23 7.18
N ILE A 86 -10.49 17.15 6.75
CA ILE A 86 -10.37 17.85 5.49
C ILE A 86 -10.47 19.35 5.76
N SER A 87 -9.59 20.14 5.15
CA SER A 87 -9.59 21.59 5.29
C SER A 87 -9.29 22.27 3.95
N TRP A 88 -9.87 23.44 3.73
CA TRP A 88 -9.57 24.30 2.58
C TRP A 88 -9.66 25.78 2.95
N ASP A 89 -9.25 26.65 2.02
CA ASP A 89 -9.14 28.11 2.19
C ASP A 89 -8.32 28.51 3.43
N ASP A 90 -7.09 28.00 3.51
CA ASP A 90 -6.16 28.29 4.63
C ASP A 90 -6.75 27.95 6.01
N GLY A 91 -7.48 26.83 6.08
CA GLY A 91 -8.10 26.34 7.31
C GLY A 91 -9.43 27.03 7.68
N LYS A 92 -9.92 27.97 6.85
CA LYS A 92 -11.22 28.63 7.07
C LYS A 92 -12.36 27.63 7.17
N TYR A 93 -12.32 26.58 6.36
CA TYR A 93 -13.28 25.49 6.42
C TYR A 93 -12.53 24.24 6.83
N THR A 94 -12.89 23.68 7.99
CA THR A 94 -12.27 22.48 8.54
C THR A 94 -13.37 21.53 9.03
N PHE A 95 -13.27 20.27 8.61
CA PHE A 95 -14.19 19.21 9.01
C PHE A 95 -13.39 18.02 9.53
N GLU A 96 -13.79 17.51 10.69
CA GLU A 96 -13.18 16.33 11.29
C GLU A 96 -14.08 15.13 11.14
N ALA A 97 -13.47 13.98 10.85
CA ALA A 97 -14.19 12.73 10.79
C ALA A 97 -14.45 12.20 12.19
N GLY A 98 -15.56 11.48 12.36
CA GLY A 98 -15.85 10.72 13.58
C GLY A 98 -14.89 9.55 13.79
N ALA A 99 -15.18 8.74 14.82
CA ALA A 99 -14.42 7.52 15.09
C ALA A 99 -14.36 6.63 13.83
N PRO A 100 -13.18 6.05 13.52
CA PRO A 100 -13.05 5.13 12.39
C PRO A 100 -14.02 3.96 12.50
N TRP A 101 -14.54 3.49 11.36
CA TRP A 101 -15.52 2.40 11.34
C TRP A 101 -15.01 1.10 11.98
N TRP A 102 -13.69 0.86 11.94
CA TRP A 102 -13.04 -0.29 12.58
C TRP A 102 -12.78 -0.10 14.09
N ARG A 103 -13.18 1.02 14.67
CA ARG A 103 -13.11 1.30 16.12
C ARG A 103 -14.46 1.18 16.82
N CYS A 104 -15.52 0.77 16.13
CA CYS A 104 -16.80 0.49 16.77
C CYS A 104 -16.64 -0.66 17.77
N GLN A 105 -16.78 -0.33 19.07
CA GLN A 105 -16.96 -1.29 20.17
C GLN A 105 -18.28 -2.05 20.04
#